data_AF-A0A3B0WEK4-F1
#
_entry.id   AF-A0A3B0WEK4-F1
#
_cell.length_a   1.000
_cell.length_b   1.000
_cell.length_c   1.000
_cell.angle_alpha   90.00
_cell.angle_beta   90.00
_cell.angle_gamma   90.00
#
_symmetry.space_group_name_H-M   'P 1'
#
loop_
_entity.id
_entity.type
_entity.pdbx_description
1 polymer ?
#
loop_
_entity_poly.entity_id
_entity_poly.type
_entity_poly.pdbx_seq_one_letter_code
_entity_poly.pdbx_strand_id
1 'polypeptide(L)'
;MPEAKRTVGEWFPVQFVWHLPDGDYIRAVFRAQILDIVPAADKYLVKLDELLAGRQENKDGEMRPKEEMTIPYWVLVREIIGNKVTLAYEVEDGRPLHMRLTTLIGEHDFFTRYNKPETSDQ
;
A
#
# COMPACT_ATOMS: atom_id res chain seq x y z
N MET A 1 -20.43 -9.46 10.26
CA MET A 1 -19.73 -8.31 9.65
C MET A 1 -18.29 -8.38 10.10
N PRO A 2 -17.31 -7.97 9.27
CA PRO A 2 -15.95 -7.78 9.74
C PRO A 2 -15.94 -6.73 10.87
N GLU A 3 -15.15 -6.96 11.92
CA GLU A 3 -15.01 -6.02 13.03
C GLU A 3 -13.62 -5.42 13.03
N ALA A 4 -13.52 -4.15 13.43
CA ALA A 4 -12.24 -3.49 13.64
C ALA A 4 -11.54 -4.13 14.84
N LYS A 5 -10.39 -4.77 14.61
CA LYS A 5 -9.56 -5.38 15.65
C LYS A 5 -8.60 -4.39 16.31
N ARG A 6 -8.48 -3.17 15.76
CA ARG A 6 -7.51 -2.14 16.16
C ARG A 6 -8.16 -0.79 16.38
N THR A 7 -7.50 0.04 17.17
CA THR A 7 -7.95 1.39 17.49
C THR A 7 -7.17 2.47 16.74
N VAL A 8 -7.72 3.68 16.69
CA VAL A 8 -7.04 4.86 16.10
C VAL A 8 -5.72 5.12 16.83
N GLY A 9 -4.67 5.42 16.06
CA GLY A 9 -3.31 5.64 16.56
C GLY A 9 -2.44 4.39 16.56
N GLU A 10 -3.01 3.18 16.49
CA GLU A 10 -2.24 1.95 16.36
C GLU A 10 -1.62 1.78 14.97
N TRP A 11 -0.62 0.89 14.89
CA TRP A 11 0.03 0.51 13.64
C TRP A 11 -0.08 -0.99 13.37
N PHE A 12 -0.13 -1.34 12.09
CA PHE A 12 0.01 -2.72 11.64
C PHE A 12 0.80 -2.79 10.32
N PRO A 13 1.51 -3.90 10.04
CA PRO A 13 2.14 -4.11 8.75
C PRO A 13 1.09 -4.43 7.68
N VAL A 14 1.15 -3.75 6.54
CA VAL A 14 0.34 -4.06 5.35
C VAL A 14 1.24 -4.44 4.19
N GLN A 15 0.87 -5.49 3.47
CA GLN A 15 1.63 -5.97 2.33
C GLN A 15 0.90 -5.67 1.02
N PHE A 16 1.56 -4.97 0.10
CA PHE A 16 1.09 -4.73 -1.26
C PHE A 16 1.92 -5.51 -2.27
N VAL A 17 1.28 -6.01 -3.32
CA VAL A 17 1.92 -6.74 -4.41
C VAL A 17 1.48 -6.16 -5.74
N TRP A 18 2.41 -5.66 -6.55
CA TRP A 18 2.16 -5.21 -7.92
C TRP A 18 2.73 -6.21 -8.91
N HIS A 19 2.00 -6.44 -9.99
CA HIS A 19 2.49 -7.17 -11.15
C HIS A 19 3.12 -6.18 -12.12
N LEU A 20 4.32 -6.49 -12.59
CA LEU A 20 5.06 -5.70 -13.57
C LEU A 20 4.77 -6.20 -15.00
N PRO A 21 4.97 -5.35 -16.03
CA PRO A 21 4.68 -5.73 -17.42
C PRO A 21 5.54 -6.88 -17.96
N ASP A 22 6.73 -7.08 -17.40
CA ASP A 22 7.66 -8.17 -17.73
C ASP A 22 7.32 -9.50 -17.05
N GLY A 23 6.27 -9.52 -16.23
CA GLY A 23 5.80 -10.71 -15.50
C GLY A 23 6.39 -10.85 -14.11
N ASP A 24 7.26 -9.94 -13.69
CA ASP A 24 7.77 -9.88 -12.31
C ASP A 24 6.73 -9.32 -11.33
N TYR A 25 7.03 -9.43 -10.04
CA TYR A 25 6.23 -8.88 -8.96
C TYR A 25 7.08 -8.00 -8.05
N ILE A 26 6.51 -6.89 -7.60
CA ILE A 26 7.04 -6.12 -6.47
C ILE A 26 6.18 -6.38 -5.26
N ARG A 27 6.79 -6.88 -4.18
CA ARG A 27 6.17 -7.04 -2.87
C ARG A 27 6.78 -6.02 -1.91
N ALA A 28 5.94 -5.18 -1.33
CA ALA A 28 6.35 -4.17 -0.36
C ALA A 28 5.50 -4.27 0.91
N VAL A 29 6.14 -4.16 2.06
CA VAL A 29 5.50 -4.14 3.37
C VAL A 29 5.65 -2.75 3.96
N PHE A 30 4.53 -2.11 4.28
CA PHE A 30 4.50 -0.80 4.91
C PHE A 30 4.01 -0.90 6.34
N ARG A 31 4.52 -0.03 7.20
CA ARG A 31 3.90 0.27 8.49
C ARG A 31 2.72 1.21 8.24
N ALA A 32 1.50 0.75 8.46
CA ALA A 32 0.30 1.56 8.32
C ALA A 32 -0.18 2.05 9.69
N GLN A 33 -0.36 3.36 9.86
CA GLN A 33 -0.96 3.97 11.05
C GLN A 33 -2.47 4.16 10.84
N ILE A 34 -3.30 3.73 11.79
CA ILE A 34 -4.74 3.96 11.75
C ILE A 34 -5.04 5.41 12.12
N LEU A 35 -5.62 6.16 11.18
CA LEU A 35 -6.05 7.54 11.40
C LEU A 35 -7.53 7.62 11.77
N ASP A 36 -8.35 6.73 11.21
CA ASP A 36 -9.77 6.69 11.47
C ASP A 36 -10.34 5.28 11.20
N ILE A 37 -11.52 5.01 11.76
CA ILE A 37 -12.29 3.79 11.56
C ILE A 37 -13.60 4.18 10.88
N VAL A 38 -13.93 3.49 9.78
CA VAL A 38 -15.15 3.74 9.00
C VAL A 38 -16.06 2.51 9.07
N PRO A 39 -16.88 2.34 10.14
CA PRO A 39 -17.71 1.15 10.34
C PRO A 39 -18.72 0.92 9.22
N ALA A 40 -19.28 1.99 8.66
CA ALA A 40 -20.25 1.88 7.57
C ALA A 40 -19.68 1.24 6.29
N ALA A 41 -18.35 1.14 6.16
CA ALA A 41 -17.66 0.57 5.01
C ALA A 41 -16.73 -0.60 5.37
N ASP A 42 -16.75 -1.06 6.62
CA ASP A 42 -15.85 -2.09 7.16
C ASP A 42 -14.35 -1.83 6.88
N LYS A 43 -13.92 -0.55 7.02
CA LYS A 43 -12.58 -0.08 6.63
C LYS A 43 -11.89 0.77 7.68
N TYR A 44 -10.56 0.72 7.67
CA TYR A 44 -9.68 1.71 8.26
C TYR A 44 -9.33 2.79 7.24
N LEU A 45 -9.22 4.04 7.69
CA LEU A 45 -8.40 5.04 7.02
C LEU A 45 -7.00 4.98 7.64
N VAL A 46 -5.98 4.73 6.84
CA VAL A 46 -4.60 4.60 7.31
C VAL A 46 -3.67 5.56 6.60
N LYS A 47 -2.56 5.92 7.25
CA LYS A 47 -1.38 6.53 6.64
C LYS A 47 -0.30 5.47 6.47
N LEU A 48 0.31 5.37 5.28
CA LEU A 48 1.49 4.55 5.06
C LEU A 48 2.71 5.29 5.62
N ASP A 49 3.16 4.95 6.82
CA ASP A 49 4.13 5.76 7.57
C ASP A 49 5.58 5.47 7.15
N GLU A 50 5.90 4.20 6.89
CA GLU A 50 7.25 3.73 6.58
C GLU A 50 7.21 2.50 5.67
N LEU A 51 8.19 2.35 4.78
CA LEU A 51 8.45 1.12 4.04
C LEU A 51 9.36 0.21 4.89
N LEU A 52 8.81 -0.88 5.44
CA LEU A 52 9.52 -1.79 6.33
C LEU A 52 10.40 -2.80 5.57
N ALA A 53 9.89 -3.31 4.45
CA ALA A 53 10.58 -4.32 3.65
C ALA A 53 10.09 -4.29 2.20
N GLY A 54 10.94 -4.79 1.30
CA GLY A 54 10.60 -4.90 -0.12
C GLY A 54 11.45 -5.95 -0.82
N ARG A 55 10.84 -6.66 -1.76
CA ARG A 55 11.54 -7.56 -2.68
C ARG A 55 10.86 -7.60 -4.04
N GLN A 56 11.65 -7.84 -5.07
CA GLN A 56 11.16 -8.14 -6.41
C GLN A 56 11.29 -9.64 -6.63
N GLU A 57 10.22 -10.26 -7.12
CA GLU A 57 10.14 -11.68 -7.44
C GLU A 57 10.01 -11.81 -8.96
N ASN A 58 10.69 -12.79 -9.58
CA ASN A 58 10.42 -13.14 -10.96
C ASN A 58 9.06 -13.84 -11.10
N LYS A 59 8.65 -14.14 -12.33
CA LYS A 59 7.39 -14.85 -12.62
C LYS A 59 7.22 -16.20 -11.90
N ASP A 60 8.34 -16.82 -11.52
CA ASP A 60 8.40 -18.12 -10.86
C ASP A 60 8.42 -17.98 -9.31
N GLY A 61 8.36 -16.74 -8.81
CA GLY A 61 8.32 -16.42 -7.37
C GLY A 61 9.71 -16.35 -6.72
N GLU A 62 10.78 -16.44 -7.50
CA GLU A 62 12.16 -16.36 -6.99
C GLU A 62 12.60 -14.91 -6.82
N MET A 63 13.31 -14.63 -5.75
CA MET A 63 13.78 -13.27 -5.46
C MET A 63 14.85 -12.83 -6.47
N ARG A 64 14.63 -11.67 -7.09
CA ARG A 64 15.63 -11.01 -7.93
C ARG A 64 16.81 -10.51 -7.09
N PRO A 65 18.06 -10.66 -7.58
CA PRO A 65 19.21 -9.94 -7.04
C PRO A 65 18.95 -8.43 -7.01
N LYS A 66 19.59 -7.72 -6.07
CA LYS A 66 19.37 -6.27 -5.91
C LYS A 66 19.77 -5.49 -7.16
N GLU A 67 20.80 -5.96 -7.86
CA GLU A 67 21.36 -5.39 -9.07
C GLU A 67 20.40 -5.51 -10.28
N GLU A 68 19.45 -6.43 -10.21
CA GLU A 68 18.45 -6.69 -11.25
C GLU A 68 17.07 -6.10 -10.93
N MET A 69 16.94 -5.39 -9.80
CA MET A 69 15.67 -4.77 -9.43
C MET A 69 15.36 -3.59 -10.35
N THR A 70 14.08 -3.46 -10.71
CA THR A 70 13.62 -2.40 -11.61
C THR A 70 13.51 -1.08 -10.85
N ILE A 71 14.60 -0.32 -10.83
CA ILE A 71 14.76 0.93 -10.06
C ILE A 71 13.57 1.89 -10.21
N PRO A 72 13.02 2.17 -11.42
CA PRO A 72 11.91 3.11 -11.57
C PRO A 72 10.68 2.75 -10.75
N TYR A 73 10.30 1.47 -10.67
CA TYR A 73 9.12 1.07 -9.89
C TYR A 73 9.38 1.16 -8.38
N TRP A 74 10.61 0.89 -7.92
CA TRP A 74 10.97 1.06 -6.51
C TRP A 74 10.95 2.53 -6.06
N VAL A 75 11.25 3.47 -6.96
CA VAL A 75 11.07 4.90 -6.70
C VAL A 75 9.60 5.19 -6.44
N LEU A 76 8.70 4.74 -7.32
CA LEU A 76 7.25 4.92 -7.15
C LEU A 76 6.71 4.29 -5.85
N VAL A 77 7.22 3.11 -5.47
CA VAL A 77 6.86 2.46 -4.19
C VAL A 77 7.28 3.31 -2.99
N ARG A 78 8.40 4.03 -3.07
CA ARG A 78 8.83 4.94 -2.00
C ARG A 78 8.02 6.23 -1.99
N GLU A 79 7.58 6.71 -3.14
CA GLU A 79 6.78 7.94 -3.26
C GLU A 79 5.38 7.82 -2.62
N ILE A 80 4.86 6.60 -2.43
CA ILE A 80 3.59 6.41 -1.71
C ILE A 80 3.72 6.45 -0.18
N ILE A 81 4.94 6.56 0.37
CA ILE A 81 5.14 6.80 1.80
C ILE A 81 4.56 8.17 2.17
N GLY A 82 3.82 8.23 3.28
CA GLY A 82 3.10 9.39 3.75
C GLY A 82 1.64 9.44 3.27
N ASN A 83 1.29 8.67 2.24
CA ASN A 83 -0.04 8.69 1.64
C ASN A 83 -1.09 8.06 2.55
N LYS A 84 -2.32 8.56 2.43
CA LYS A 84 -3.48 8.00 3.13
C LYS A 84 -4.30 7.11 2.20
N VAL A 85 -4.76 5.96 2.70
CA VAL A 85 -5.57 4.99 1.95
C VAL A 85 -6.65 4.38 2.83
N THR A 86 -7.70 3.84 2.21
CA THR A 86 -8.69 3.03 2.93
C THR A 86 -8.43 1.54 2.72
N LEU A 87 -8.41 0.78 3.81
CA LEU A 87 -8.15 -0.66 3.81
C LEU A 87 -9.26 -1.39 4.57
N ALA A 88 -9.70 -2.55 4.08
CA ALA A 88 -10.68 -3.37 4.79
C ALA A 88 -10.11 -3.88 6.13
N TYR A 89 -10.94 -4.14 7.14
CA TYR A 89 -10.45 -4.63 8.44
C TYR A 89 -9.63 -5.93 8.34
N GLU A 90 -9.95 -6.78 7.37
CA GLU A 90 -9.30 -8.08 7.15
C GLU A 90 -7.83 -8.00 6.71
N VAL A 91 -7.33 -6.82 6.30
CA VAL A 91 -5.92 -6.68 5.88
C VAL A 91 -4.94 -6.99 7.01
N GLU A 92 -5.39 -6.90 8.26
CA GLU A 92 -4.63 -7.25 9.44
C GLU A 92 -4.24 -8.74 9.50
N ASP A 93 -4.95 -9.61 8.77
CA ASP A 93 -4.64 -11.04 8.73
C ASP A 93 -3.34 -11.33 7.93
N GLY A 94 -2.63 -10.28 7.49
CA GLY A 94 -1.29 -10.35 6.88
C GLY A 94 -1.28 -10.80 5.42
N ARG A 95 -2.45 -10.98 4.80
CA ARG A 95 -2.56 -11.38 3.40
C ARG A 95 -2.11 -10.25 2.48
N PRO A 96 -1.34 -10.55 1.41
CA PRO A 96 -0.99 -9.55 0.40
C PRO A 96 -2.23 -8.99 -0.28
N LEU A 97 -2.26 -7.67 -0.41
CA LEU A 97 -3.17 -6.96 -1.30
C LEU A 97 -2.56 -6.90 -2.70
N HIS A 98 -3.21 -7.60 -3.63
CA HIS A 98 -2.82 -7.55 -5.04
C HIS A 98 -3.32 -6.26 -5.67
N MET A 99 -2.38 -5.46 -6.15
CA MET A 99 -2.61 -4.14 -6.69
C MET A 99 -2.44 -4.16 -8.22
N ARG A 100 -3.22 -3.32 -8.90
CA ARG A 100 -3.02 -3.03 -10.31
C ARG A 100 -1.80 -2.11 -10.45
N LEU A 101 -0.99 -2.29 -11.49
CA LEU A 101 0.15 -1.40 -11.76
C LEU A 101 -0.27 0.07 -11.86
N THR A 102 -1.47 0.33 -12.38
CA THR A 102 -2.08 1.66 -12.49
C THR A 102 -2.17 2.43 -11.18
N THR A 103 -2.23 1.75 -10.02
CA THR A 103 -2.22 2.43 -8.71
C THR A 103 -0.84 2.97 -8.35
N LEU A 104 0.23 2.33 -8.85
CA LEU A 104 1.61 2.73 -8.60
C LEU A 104 2.06 3.85 -9.54
N ILE A 105 1.65 3.80 -10.81
CA ILE A 105 1.99 4.81 -11.82
C ILE A 105 1.05 6.03 -11.81
N GLY A 106 0.11 6.10 -10.86
CA GLY A 106 -0.77 7.26 -10.66
C GLY A 106 -1.99 7.36 -11.59
N GLU A 107 -2.20 6.38 -12.49
CA GLU A 107 -3.40 6.32 -13.34
C GLU A 107 -4.68 5.96 -12.56
N HIS A 108 -4.52 5.28 -11.42
CA HIS A 108 -5.59 5.08 -10.45
C HIS A 108 -5.21 5.74 -9.12
N ASP A 109 -6.13 6.55 -8.60
CA ASP A 109 -5.92 7.41 -7.44
C ASP A 109 -5.89 6.69 -6.08
N PHE A 110 -5.71 5.37 -6.03
CA PHE A 110 -5.87 4.59 -4.80
C PHE A 110 -4.99 5.14 -3.66
N PHE A 111 -3.73 5.48 -3.96
CA PHE A 111 -2.79 6.07 -3.01
C PHE A 111 -2.80 7.60 -2.97
N THR A 112 -3.48 8.29 -3.89
CA THR A 112 -3.41 9.76 -3.99
C THR A 112 -4.74 10.46 -3.69
N ARG A 113 -5.83 9.70 -3.59
CA ARG A 113 -7.19 10.20 -3.35
C ARG A 113 -7.29 11.17 -2.17
N TYR A 114 -6.53 10.92 -1.10
CA TYR A 114 -6.56 11.68 0.14
C TYR A 114 -5.38 12.66 0.31
N ASN A 115 -4.54 12.78 -0.73
CA ASN A 115 -3.36 13.66 -0.71
C ASN A 115 -3.61 15.01 -1.37
N LYS A 116 -4.76 15.20 -2.01
CA LYS A 116 -5.12 16.52 -2.53
C LYS A 116 -5.23 17.47 -1.34
N PRO A 117 -4.57 18.63 -1.38
CA PRO A 117 -4.80 19.64 -0.36
C PRO A 117 -6.30 19.91 -0.33
N GLU A 118 -6.86 20.07 0.87
CA GLU A 118 -8.09 20.84 1.00
C GLU A 118 -7.80 22.15 0.27
N THR A 119 -8.40 22.36 -0.90
CA THR A 119 -8.58 23.73 -1.37
C THR A 119 -9.39 24.37 -0.28
N SER A 120 -8.70 25.08 0.61
CA SER A 120 -9.29 26.07 1.49
C SER A 120 -9.89 27.12 0.56
N ASP A 121 -11.12 26.86 0.11
CA ASP A 121 -12.00 27.92 -0.36
C ASP A 121 -12.35 28.73 0.89
N GLN A 122 -11.51 29.74 1.16
CA GLN A 122 -11.90 30.93 1.91
C GLN A 122 -12.43 31.98 0.93
#